data_AF-A0A1Y1NIG8-F1
#
_entry.id   AF-A0A1Y1NIG8-F1
#
_cell.length_a   1.000
_cell.length_b   1.000
_cell.length_c   1.000
_cell.angle_alpha   90.00
_cell.angle_beta   90.00
_cell.angle_gamma   90.00
#
_symmetry.space_group_name_H-M   'P 1'
#
loop_
_entity.id
_entity.type
_entity.pdbx_description
1 polymer ?
#
loop_
_entity_poly.entity_id
_entity_poly.type
_entity_poly.pdbx_seq_one_letter_code
_entity_poly.pdbx_strand_id
1 'polypeptide(L)'
;MSCILQSHRLVALIACEGRMIRALEHARVTLSMEVESSPTVLHVYDDNDIRSVLFGTIDGRIGLLDIEKTQSFSKWIIQDNQYTSAISCMDSYKMVQIEHKNVIVGRQDGNIEVYAIDLSDKEASVLLYTTNCNESVTSLCCGIIGEANYDEILVATYTGRIFGLTTQSVERNLNTDSKNYYFTTESVQRISKLK
;
A
#
# COMPACT_ATOMS: atom_id res chain seq x y z
N MET A 1 45.50 -8.83 2.84
CA MET A 1 44.37 -7.88 2.76
C MET A 1 43.58 -8.18 1.50
N SER A 2 42.69 -9.17 1.54
CA SER A 2 41.76 -9.47 0.44
C SER A 2 40.41 -8.90 0.82
N CYS A 3 40.08 -7.74 0.25
CA CYS A 3 38.73 -7.19 0.25
C CYS A 3 37.86 -8.13 -0.58
N ILE A 4 37.17 -9.07 0.08
CA ILE A 4 36.13 -9.87 -0.57
C ILE A 4 34.96 -8.91 -0.77
N LEU A 5 34.77 -8.50 -2.02
CA LEU A 5 33.59 -7.79 -2.49
C LEU A 5 32.36 -8.61 -2.08
N GLN A 6 31.59 -8.08 -1.15
CA GLN A 6 30.31 -8.65 -0.72
C GLN A 6 29.33 -8.54 -1.88
N SER A 7 29.36 -9.53 -2.78
CA SER A 7 28.49 -9.61 -3.94
C SER A 7 27.04 -9.67 -3.45
N HIS A 8 26.32 -8.56 -3.57
CA HIS A 8 24.90 -8.52 -3.25
C HIS A 8 24.16 -9.42 -4.25
N ARG A 9 23.59 -10.52 -3.75
CA ARG A 9 22.81 -11.46 -4.56
C ARG A 9 21.51 -10.77 -4.97
N LEU A 10 21.41 -10.40 -6.25
CA LEU A 10 20.21 -9.79 -6.81
C LEU A 10 19.21 -10.88 -7.18
N VAL A 11 18.02 -10.79 -6.57
CA VAL A 11 16.88 -11.66 -6.86
C VAL A 11 15.77 -10.80 -7.45
N ALA A 12 15.33 -11.12 -8.66
CA ALA A 12 14.18 -10.49 -9.29
C ALA A 12 12.93 -11.35 -9.04
N LEU A 13 11.84 -10.73 -8.60
CA LEU A 13 10.54 -11.38 -8.49
C LEU A 13 9.64 -10.96 -9.64
N ILE A 14 8.95 -11.93 -10.25
CA ILE A 14 8.01 -11.70 -11.34
C ILE A 14 6.67 -12.32 -10.97
N ALA A 15 5.66 -11.48 -10.87
CA ALA A 15 4.26 -11.87 -10.78
C ALA A 15 3.75 -12.21 -12.19
N CYS A 16 3.25 -13.43 -12.36
CA CYS A 16 2.71 -13.92 -13.62
C CYS A 16 1.19 -14.06 -13.52
N GLU A 17 0.48 -13.69 -14.57
CA GLU A 17 -0.98 -13.82 -14.66
C GLU A 17 -1.47 -15.27 -14.42
N GLY A 18 -0.65 -16.27 -14.78
CA GLY A 18 -0.93 -17.69 -14.55
C GLY A 18 -0.88 -18.16 -13.10
N ARG A 19 -1.19 -17.30 -12.12
CA ARG A 19 -1.21 -17.62 -10.68
C ARG A 19 0.13 -18.11 -10.13
N MET A 20 1.21 -17.51 -10.63
CA MET A 20 2.57 -17.88 -10.24
C MET A 20 3.38 -16.63 -9.90
N ILE A 21 4.20 -16.73 -8.86
CA ILE A 21 5.28 -15.77 -8.58
C ILE A 21 6.60 -16.51 -8.75
N ARG A 22 7.49 -15.97 -9.59
CA ARG A 22 8.79 -16.59 -9.90
C ARG A 22 9.92 -15.73 -9.37
N ALA A 23 10.89 -16.35 -8.71
CA ALA A 23 12.15 -15.72 -8.37
C ALA A 23 13.19 -16.08 -9.44
N LEU A 24 13.91 -15.07 -9.91
CA LEU A 24 14.97 -15.21 -10.90
C LEU A 24 16.28 -14.71 -10.33
N GLU A 25 17.32 -15.48 -10.59
CA GLU A 25 18.70 -15.11 -10.30
C GLU A 25 19.54 -15.44 -11.52
N HIS A 26 20.41 -14.51 -11.93
CA HIS A 26 21.28 -14.70 -13.10
C HIS A 26 20.49 -15.13 -14.36
N ALA A 27 19.32 -14.51 -14.57
CA ALA A 27 18.38 -14.83 -15.66
C ALA A 27 17.86 -16.28 -15.69
N ARG A 28 17.94 -17.01 -14.57
CA ARG A 28 17.38 -18.35 -14.42
C ARG A 28 16.32 -18.33 -13.32
N VAL A 29 15.22 -19.02 -13.56
CA VAL A 29 14.19 -19.21 -12.54
C VAL A 29 14.74 -20.13 -11.46
N THR A 30 14.89 -19.62 -10.24
CA THR A 30 15.38 -20.36 -9.09
C THR A 30 14.25 -20.93 -8.25
N LEU A 31 13.15 -20.18 -8.14
CA LEU A 31 11.96 -20.57 -7.39
C LEU A 31 10.70 -20.24 -8.19
N SER A 32 9.72 -21.11 -8.13
CA SER A 32 8.38 -20.88 -8.67
C SER A 32 7.37 -21.21 -7.57
N MET A 33 6.47 -20.27 -7.32
CA MET A 33 5.51 -20.34 -6.24
C MET A 33 4.12 -20.19 -6.82
N GLU A 34 3.27 -21.16 -6.54
CA GLU A 34 1.86 -21.11 -6.93
C GLU A 34 1.08 -20.32 -5.89
N VAL A 35 0.17 -19.47 -6.37
CA VAL A 35 -0.74 -18.69 -5.55
C VAL A 35 -2.17 -19.01 -5.96
N GLU A 36 -3.15 -18.81 -5.07
CA GLU A 36 -4.54 -19.19 -5.36
C GLU A 36 -5.16 -18.36 -6.50
N SER A 37 -4.69 -17.12 -6.66
CA SER A 37 -5.23 -16.12 -7.57
C SER A 37 -4.12 -15.30 -8.23
N SER A 38 -4.43 -14.65 -9.35
CA SER A 38 -3.43 -13.96 -10.17
C SER A 38 -2.87 -12.74 -9.42
N PRO A 39 -1.55 -12.68 -9.17
CA PRO A 39 -0.92 -11.54 -8.51
C PRO A 39 -0.91 -10.33 -9.44
N THR A 40 -1.39 -9.19 -8.94
CA THR A 40 -1.50 -7.92 -9.69
C THR A 40 -0.41 -6.93 -9.31
N VAL A 41 0.03 -6.94 -8.05
CA VAL A 41 1.01 -6.01 -7.49
C VAL A 41 2.03 -6.79 -6.66
N LEU A 42 3.30 -6.38 -6.77
CA LEU A 42 4.38 -6.76 -5.85
C LEU A 42 4.90 -5.50 -5.17
N HIS A 43 5.07 -5.55 -3.86
CA HIS A 43 5.59 -4.44 -3.06
C HIS A 43 6.64 -4.95 -2.07
N VAL A 44 7.79 -4.29 -2.01
CA VAL A 44 8.82 -4.64 -1.02
C VAL A 44 8.46 -3.98 0.30
N TYR A 45 8.19 -4.81 1.30
CA TYR A 45 8.00 -4.35 2.67
C TYR A 45 9.32 -4.51 3.42
N ASP A 46 9.87 -3.37 3.82
CA ASP A 46 11.15 -3.30 4.52
C ASP A 46 10.94 -2.49 5.80
N ASP A 47 10.91 -3.15 6.95
CA ASP A 47 10.74 -2.49 8.25
C ASP A 47 11.73 -3.06 9.26
N ASN A 48 12.62 -2.18 9.73
CA ASN A 48 13.74 -2.50 10.63
C ASN A 48 14.60 -3.66 10.10
N ASP A 49 14.39 -4.87 10.64
CA ASP A 49 15.16 -6.08 10.33
C ASP A 49 14.36 -7.11 9.53
N ILE A 50 13.10 -6.81 9.19
CA ILE A 50 12.23 -7.72 8.44
C ILE A 50 12.09 -7.19 7.01
N ARG A 51 12.73 -7.90 6.09
CA ARG A 51 12.55 -7.68 4.66
C ARG A 51 11.69 -8.79 4.07
N SER A 52 10.51 -8.41 3.62
CA SER A 52 9.55 -9.33 3.01
C SER A 52 8.95 -8.70 1.76
N VAL A 53 8.27 -9.50 0.95
CA VAL A 53 7.56 -8.99 -0.23
C VAL A 53 6.08 -9.23 -0.05
N LEU A 54 5.32 -8.16 -0.14
CA LEU A 54 3.87 -8.20 -0.19
C LEU A 54 3.43 -8.36 -1.63
N PHE A 55 2.34 -9.07 -1.82
CA PHE A 55 1.69 -9.13 -3.12
C PHE A 55 0.18 -9.01 -2.98
N GLY A 56 -0.42 -8.27 -3.90
CA GLY A 56 -1.86 -8.17 -4.05
C GLY A 56 -2.35 -9.09 -5.16
N THR A 57 -3.57 -9.60 -5.05
CA THR A 57 -4.21 -10.41 -6.09
C THR A 57 -5.42 -9.72 -6.71
N ILE A 58 -5.88 -10.27 -7.84
CA ILE A 58 -7.10 -9.84 -8.53
C ILE A 58 -8.36 -10.07 -7.68
N ASP A 59 -8.35 -11.05 -6.77
CA ASP A 59 -9.47 -11.29 -5.84
C ASP A 59 -9.41 -10.37 -4.60
N GLY A 60 -8.48 -9.40 -4.57
CA GLY A 60 -8.40 -8.42 -3.49
C GLY A 60 -7.69 -8.90 -2.23
N ARG A 61 -6.98 -10.03 -2.28
CA ARG A 61 -6.23 -10.60 -1.14
C ARG A 61 -4.80 -10.10 -1.12
N ILE A 62 -4.23 -10.00 0.08
CA ILE A 62 -2.82 -9.62 0.29
C ILE A 62 -2.07 -10.77 0.91
N GLY A 63 -1.00 -11.20 0.25
CA GLY A 63 -0.10 -12.23 0.71
C GLY A 63 1.28 -11.69 1.08
N LEU A 64 1.94 -12.37 2.00
CA LEU A 64 3.33 -12.17 2.37
C LEU A 64 4.20 -13.27 1.75
N LEU A 65 5.30 -12.86 1.15
CA LEU A 65 6.36 -13.70 0.66
C LEU A 65 7.65 -13.41 1.44
N ASP A 66 8.20 -14.45 2.06
CA ASP A 66 9.48 -14.43 2.75
C ASP A 66 10.52 -15.08 1.82
N ILE A 67 11.45 -14.28 1.28
CA ILE A 67 12.45 -14.74 0.31
C ILE A 67 13.61 -15.44 1.02
N GLU A 68 13.92 -15.05 2.27
CA GLU A 68 15.11 -15.51 2.97
C GLU A 68 14.97 -16.95 3.46
N LYS A 69 13.75 -17.36 3.85
CA LYS A 69 13.52 -18.72 4.38
C LYS A 69 13.48 -19.82 3.34
N THR A 70 13.81 -19.54 2.07
CA THR A 70 13.82 -20.55 0.98
C THR A 70 12.44 -21.21 0.76
N GLN A 71 11.38 -20.72 1.40
CA GLN A 71 10.03 -21.29 1.31
C GLN A 71 9.11 -20.40 0.48
N SER A 72 8.51 -21.06 -0.51
CA SER A 72 7.45 -20.60 -1.38
C SER A 72 6.23 -20.13 -0.57
N PHE A 73 5.81 -18.87 -0.73
CA PHE A 73 4.61 -18.27 -0.12
C PHE A 73 4.53 -18.44 1.41
N SER A 74 4.69 -17.34 2.16
CA SER A 74 4.73 -17.44 3.63
C SER A 74 3.33 -17.63 4.23
N LYS A 75 2.38 -16.75 3.90
CA LYS A 75 1.01 -16.73 4.43
C LYS A 75 0.21 -15.59 3.81
N TRP A 76 -1.11 -15.70 3.84
CA TRP A 76 -2.03 -14.60 3.57
C TRP A 76 -2.16 -13.67 4.78
N ILE A 77 -2.09 -12.35 4.54
CA ILE A 77 -2.25 -11.33 5.57
C ILE A 77 -3.70 -10.84 5.61
N ILE A 78 -4.29 -10.60 4.43
CA ILE A 78 -5.67 -10.16 4.30
C ILE A 78 -6.40 -11.16 3.41
N GLN A 79 -7.33 -11.90 4.02
CA GLN A 79 -8.19 -12.90 3.36
C GLN A 79 -9.67 -12.56 3.43
N ASP A 80 -10.03 -11.43 4.06
CA ASP A 80 -11.42 -11.17 4.42
C ASP A 80 -12.31 -11.14 3.17
N ASN A 81 -13.39 -11.93 3.20
CA ASN A 81 -14.29 -12.15 2.06
C ASN A 81 -15.10 -10.91 1.67
N GLN A 82 -14.94 -9.81 2.42
CA GLN A 82 -15.63 -8.54 2.18
C GLN A 82 -15.03 -7.77 1.00
N TYR A 83 -13.75 -7.97 0.70
CA TYR A 83 -13.05 -7.23 -0.35
C TYR A 83 -12.95 -8.08 -1.60
N THR A 84 -13.76 -7.74 -2.61
CA THR A 84 -13.87 -8.51 -3.87
C THR A 84 -13.16 -7.84 -5.04
N SER A 85 -12.69 -6.60 -4.87
CA SER A 85 -12.02 -5.85 -5.93
C SER A 85 -10.52 -6.10 -5.94
N ALA A 86 -9.97 -6.20 -7.16
CA ALA A 86 -8.56 -6.30 -7.44
C ALA A 86 -7.75 -5.16 -6.79
N ILE A 87 -6.59 -5.53 -6.27
CA ILE A 87 -5.60 -4.57 -5.76
C ILE A 87 -4.85 -4.01 -6.97
N SER A 88 -4.90 -2.70 -7.14
CA SER A 88 -4.26 -2.01 -8.27
C SER A 88 -2.90 -1.43 -7.89
N CYS A 89 -2.73 -1.00 -6.65
CA CYS A 89 -1.49 -0.41 -6.15
C CYS A 89 -1.35 -0.60 -4.64
N MET A 90 -0.11 -0.54 -4.16
CA MET A 90 0.25 -0.75 -2.75
C MET A 90 1.46 0.10 -2.42
N ASP A 91 1.53 0.58 -1.19
CA ASP A 91 2.70 1.25 -0.63
C ASP A 91 2.81 0.93 0.87
N SER A 92 3.99 1.13 1.43
CA SER A 92 4.26 0.92 2.85
C SER A 92 4.92 2.15 3.44
N TYR A 93 4.30 2.73 4.46
CA TYR A 93 4.76 3.99 5.01
C TYR A 93 4.63 4.03 6.52
N LYS A 94 5.68 4.58 7.16
CA LYS A 94 5.72 4.78 8.60
C LYS A 94 5.06 6.11 8.93
N MET A 95 3.79 6.04 9.31
CA MET A 95 3.07 7.22 9.80
C MET A 95 3.59 7.62 11.18
N VAL A 96 3.53 8.92 11.45
CA VAL A 96 3.88 9.56 12.72
C VAL A 96 3.05 8.91 13.83
N GLN A 97 3.74 8.41 14.86
CA GLN A 97 3.20 7.72 16.06
C GLN A 97 2.93 6.22 15.94
N ILE A 98 3.35 5.55 14.85
CA ILE A 98 3.27 4.08 14.74
C ILE A 98 4.69 3.50 14.72
N GLU A 99 4.89 2.39 15.44
CA GLU A 99 6.19 1.73 15.55
C GLU A 99 6.60 1.09 14.21
N HIS A 100 5.65 0.40 13.57
CA HIS A 100 5.80 -0.31 12.31
C HIS A 100 5.25 0.45 11.10
N LYS A 101 5.68 0.07 9.90
CA LYS A 101 5.10 0.61 8.66
C LYS A 101 3.68 0.11 8.47
N ASN A 102 2.78 1.02 8.13
CA ASN A 102 1.44 0.65 7.68
C ASN A 102 1.49 0.29 6.20
N VAL A 103 0.56 -0.54 5.78
CA VAL A 103 0.37 -0.87 4.36
C VAL A 103 -0.86 -0.19 3.85
N ILE A 104 -0.67 0.61 2.81
CA ILE A 104 -1.72 1.36 2.15
C ILE A 104 -2.02 0.65 0.84
N VAL A 105 -3.30 0.42 0.59
CA VAL A 105 -3.80 -0.38 -0.53
C VAL A 105 -4.79 0.44 -1.31
N GLY A 106 -4.61 0.49 -2.63
CA GLY A 106 -5.56 1.05 -3.57
C GLY A 106 -6.21 -0.07 -4.36
N ARG A 107 -7.53 0.00 -4.49
CA ARG A 107 -8.33 -0.99 -5.21
C ARG A 107 -8.94 -0.43 -6.49
N GLN A 108 -9.30 -1.35 -7.37
CA GLN A 108 -9.92 -1.03 -8.64
C GLN A 108 -11.35 -0.46 -8.52
N ASP A 109 -12.06 -0.74 -7.43
CA ASP A 109 -13.39 -0.21 -7.08
C ASP A 109 -13.35 1.19 -6.44
N GLY A 110 -12.16 1.75 -6.24
CA GLY A 110 -11.95 3.06 -5.64
C GLY A 110 -11.82 3.06 -4.12
N ASN A 111 -11.80 1.90 -3.48
CA ASN A 111 -11.46 1.82 -2.07
C ASN A 111 -9.96 2.04 -1.85
N ILE A 112 -9.66 2.87 -0.85
CA ILE A 112 -8.32 3.12 -0.33
C ILE A 112 -8.33 2.68 1.12
N GLU A 113 -7.45 1.75 1.46
CA GLU A 113 -7.43 1.09 2.76
C GLU A 113 -6.05 1.26 3.40
N VAL A 114 -6.03 1.45 4.71
CA VAL A 114 -4.81 1.52 5.52
C VAL A 114 -4.84 0.41 6.54
N TYR A 115 -3.87 -0.49 6.48
CA TYR A 115 -3.73 -1.63 7.36
C TYR A 115 -2.53 -1.47 8.29
N ALA A 116 -2.75 -1.71 9.58
CA ALA A 116 -1.67 -2.05 10.50
C ALA A 116 -1.39 -3.54 10.34
N ILE A 117 -0.18 -3.88 9.92
CA ILE A 117 0.25 -5.27 9.78
C ILE A 117 1.23 -5.59 10.88
N ASP A 118 0.95 -6.66 11.63
CA ASP A 118 1.93 -7.31 12.48
C ASP A 118 2.48 -8.54 11.76
N LEU A 119 3.78 -8.50 11.45
CA LEU A 119 4.47 -9.61 10.78
C LEU A 119 4.77 -10.77 11.74
N SER A 120 4.75 -10.52 13.05
CA SER A 120 4.99 -11.51 14.08
C SER A 120 3.71 -12.28 14.42
N ASP A 121 2.59 -11.58 14.59
CA ASP A 121 1.25 -12.16 14.76
C ASP A 121 0.31 -11.79 13.61
N LYS A 122 0.24 -12.69 12.65
CA LYS A 122 -0.42 -12.47 11.36
C LYS A 122 -1.95 -12.41 11.43
N GLU A 123 -2.58 -12.86 12.52
CA GLU A 123 -4.03 -12.71 12.73
C GLU A 123 -4.41 -11.35 13.33
N ALA A 124 -3.40 -10.55 13.72
CA ALA A 124 -3.58 -9.23 14.30
C ALA A 124 -3.55 -8.10 13.26
N SER A 125 -3.62 -8.39 11.95
CA SER A 125 -3.68 -7.31 10.95
C SER A 125 -5.03 -6.60 11.04
N VAL A 126 -5.01 -5.30 11.33
CA VAL A 126 -6.20 -4.48 11.57
C VAL A 126 -6.36 -3.44 10.48
N LEU A 127 -7.58 -3.32 9.94
CA LEU A 127 -7.95 -2.19 9.09
C LEU A 127 -8.09 -0.93 9.96
N LEU A 128 -7.24 0.05 9.72
CA LEU A 128 -7.25 1.33 10.45
C LEU A 128 -8.19 2.35 9.82
N TYR A 129 -8.19 2.43 8.49
CA TYR A 129 -8.93 3.43 7.75
C TYR A 129 -9.35 2.92 6.39
N THR A 130 -10.54 3.30 5.96
CA THR A 130 -11.04 3.06 4.60
C THR A 130 -11.79 4.28 4.08
N THR A 131 -11.58 4.60 2.82
CA THR A 131 -12.34 5.63 2.10
C THR A 131 -12.53 5.24 0.65
N ASN A 132 -13.63 5.67 0.06
CA ASN A 132 -13.95 5.36 -1.33
C ASN A 132 -13.95 6.66 -2.17
N CYS A 133 -13.16 6.68 -3.25
CA CYS A 133 -13.12 7.81 -4.17
C CYS A 133 -14.08 7.71 -5.36
N ASN A 134 -14.95 6.69 -5.38
CA ASN A 134 -15.92 6.32 -6.42
C ASN A 134 -15.31 6.12 -7.80
N GLU A 135 -14.02 5.80 -7.83
CA GLU A 135 -13.25 5.72 -9.06
C GLU A 135 -12.03 4.82 -8.87
N SER A 136 -11.65 4.06 -9.89
CA SER A 136 -10.49 3.16 -9.80
C SER A 136 -9.21 3.88 -9.41
N VAL A 137 -8.55 3.41 -8.36
CA VAL A 137 -7.23 3.91 -7.94
C VAL A 137 -6.17 3.32 -8.84
N THR A 138 -5.31 4.14 -9.45
CA THR A 138 -4.24 3.65 -10.34
C THR A 138 -2.88 3.64 -9.66
N SER A 139 -2.63 4.61 -8.78
CA SER A 139 -1.38 4.68 -8.03
C SER A 139 -1.59 5.42 -6.73
N LEU A 140 -0.80 5.06 -5.73
CA LEU A 140 -0.75 5.73 -4.45
C LEU A 140 0.70 5.89 -4.01
N CYS A 141 0.97 6.95 -3.26
CA CYS A 141 2.27 7.21 -2.66
C CYS A 141 2.07 7.95 -1.34
N CYS A 142 2.79 7.53 -0.32
CA CYS A 142 2.72 8.16 0.99
C CYS A 142 3.94 9.04 1.26
N GLY A 143 3.75 10.15 1.95
CA GLY A 143 4.84 11.04 2.33
C GLY A 143 4.34 12.35 2.91
N ILE A 144 5.24 13.33 3.00
CA ILE A 144 4.94 14.69 3.44
C ILE A 144 4.96 15.58 2.19
N ILE A 145 3.82 16.12 1.79
CA ILE A 145 3.66 16.85 0.51
C ILE A 145 3.22 18.29 0.73
N GLY A 146 2.11 18.49 1.43
CA GLY A 146 1.52 19.81 1.68
C GLY A 146 2.22 20.56 2.80
N GLU A 147 2.12 20.05 4.02
CA GLU A 147 2.62 20.70 5.23
C GLU A 147 3.63 19.83 5.98
N ALA A 148 4.67 20.47 6.52
CA ALA A 148 5.70 19.76 7.27
C ALA A 148 5.10 19.10 8.54
N ASN A 149 5.54 17.88 8.84
CA ASN A 149 5.12 17.05 9.98
C ASN A 149 3.69 16.49 9.90
N TYR A 150 3.03 16.59 8.75
CA TYR A 150 1.78 15.88 8.48
C TYR A 150 2.02 14.86 7.39
N ASP A 151 1.73 13.61 7.71
CA ASP A 151 1.76 12.54 6.72
C ASP A 151 0.52 12.62 5.84
N GLU A 152 0.73 12.37 4.56
CA GLU A 152 -0.27 12.44 3.52
C GLU A 152 -0.18 11.23 2.60
N ILE A 153 -1.35 10.77 2.15
CA ILE A 153 -1.47 9.74 1.12
C ILE A 153 -1.89 10.46 -0.17
N LEU A 154 -0.99 10.50 -1.14
CA LEU A 154 -1.29 10.98 -2.49
C LEU A 154 -1.89 9.85 -3.31
N VAL A 155 -3.03 10.12 -3.92
CA VAL A 155 -3.79 9.16 -4.70
C VAL A 155 -4.00 9.71 -6.10
N ALA A 156 -3.76 8.87 -7.11
CA ALA A 156 -4.17 9.14 -8.48
C ALA A 156 -5.22 8.12 -8.92
N THR A 157 -6.27 8.60 -9.60
CA THR A 157 -7.35 7.79 -10.14
C THR A 157 -7.26 7.64 -11.65
N TYR A 158 -8.07 6.73 -12.20
CA TYR A 158 -8.10 6.39 -13.62
C TYR A 158 -8.34 7.58 -14.57
N THR A 159 -9.19 8.54 -14.21
CA THR A 159 -9.44 9.78 -14.98
C THR A 159 -8.33 10.81 -14.85
N GLY A 160 -7.31 10.53 -14.03
CA GLY A 160 -6.20 11.44 -13.77
C GLY A 160 -6.47 12.43 -12.65
N ARG A 161 -7.52 12.22 -11.83
CA ARG A 161 -7.74 13.04 -10.63
C ARG A 161 -6.68 12.68 -9.60
N ILE A 162 -5.94 13.68 -9.14
CA ILE A 162 -4.94 13.56 -8.09
C ILE A 162 -5.43 14.30 -6.85
N PHE A 163 -5.44 13.63 -5.70
CA PHE A 163 -5.81 14.24 -4.42
C PHE A 163 -5.01 13.63 -3.27
N GLY A 164 -4.86 14.40 -2.19
CA GLY A 164 -4.16 13.99 -0.97
C GLY A 164 -5.13 13.74 0.19
N LEU A 165 -4.88 12.70 0.97
CA LEU A 165 -5.51 12.46 2.27
C LEU A 165 -4.50 12.85 3.35
N THR A 166 -4.76 13.92 4.09
CA THR A 166 -3.84 14.48 5.09
C THR A 166 -4.27 14.10 6.51
N THR A 167 -3.29 13.90 7.40
CA THR A 167 -3.50 13.72 8.84
C THR A 167 -3.77 15.03 9.58
N GLN A 168 -3.64 16.17 8.90
CA GLN A 168 -3.91 17.48 9.49
C GLN A 168 -5.40 17.66 9.82
N SER A 169 -5.68 18.15 11.03
CA SER A 169 -7.04 18.54 11.45
C SER A 169 -7.54 19.74 10.64
N VAL A 170 -8.65 19.58 9.90
CA VAL A 170 -9.24 20.60 9.02
C VAL A 170 -9.56 21.92 9.75
N GLU A 171 -9.88 21.86 11.04
CA GLU A 171 -10.24 23.04 11.84
C GLU A 171 -9.11 24.06 11.99
N ARG A 172 -7.84 23.62 11.91
CA ARG A 172 -6.68 24.52 12.03
C ARG A 172 -6.55 25.47 10.84
N ASN A 173 -7.05 25.08 9.66
CA ASN A 173 -6.94 25.85 8.42
C ASN A 173 -8.07 26.86 8.21
N LEU A 174 -9.14 26.83 9.04
CA LEU A 174 -10.20 27.85 8.96
C LEU A 174 -9.80 29.19 9.59
N ASN A 175 -8.70 29.21 10.36
CA ASN A 175 -8.25 30.38 11.12
C ASN A 175 -6.94 30.99 10.59
N THR A 176 -6.47 30.60 9.41
CA THR A 176 -5.27 31.21 8.82
C THR A 176 -5.61 31.76 7.44
N ASP A 177 -5.60 33.09 7.37
CA ASP A 177 -5.90 33.89 6.20
C ASP A 177 -5.19 33.39 4.93
N SER A 178 -5.99 33.25 3.86
CA SER A 178 -5.60 33.52 2.47
C SER A 178 -4.56 32.61 1.80
N LYS A 179 -4.88 31.34 1.47
CA LYS A 179 -4.37 30.67 0.24
C LYS A 179 -5.36 29.65 -0.35
N ASN A 180 -5.97 30.03 -1.47
CA ASN A 180 -6.54 29.21 -2.57
C ASN A 180 -6.86 27.72 -2.35
N TYR A 181 -7.86 27.39 -1.53
CA TYR A 181 -8.59 26.13 -1.67
C TYR A 181 -9.92 26.38 -2.37
N TYR A 182 -10.06 25.91 -3.61
CA TYR A 182 -11.35 25.90 -4.31
C TYR A 182 -12.21 24.77 -3.74
N PHE A 183 -13.02 25.07 -2.73
CA PHE A 183 -14.10 24.18 -2.33
C PHE A 183 -15.18 24.17 -3.41
N THR A 184 -15.67 22.99 -3.77
CA THR A 184 -16.87 22.89 -4.61
C THR A 184 -18.08 23.41 -3.83
N THR A 185 -19.02 24.06 -4.53
CA THR A 185 -20.22 24.67 -3.94
C THR A 185 -21.02 23.69 -3.07
N GLU A 186 -20.95 22.40 -3.40
CA GLU A 186 -21.61 21.33 -2.66
C GLU A 186 -20.99 21.07 -1.28
N SER A 187 -19.67 21.17 -1.15
CA SER A 187 -18.97 21.04 0.13
C SER A 187 -19.35 22.17 1.09
N VAL A 188 -19.49 23.40 0.56
CA VAL A 188 -19.92 24.57 1.34
C VAL A 188 -21.36 24.39 1.84
N GLN A 189 -22.24 23.84 1.01
CA GLN A 189 -23.64 23.59 1.39
C GLN A 189 -23.77 22.52 2.49
N ARG A 190 -22.98 21.45 2.45
CA ARG A 190 -23.01 20.42 3.51
C ARG A 190 -22.52 20.96 4.85
N ILE A 191 -21.49 21.81 4.84
CA ILE A 191 -20.96 22.46 6.05
C ILE A 191 -21.99 23.41 6.65
N SER A 192 -22.73 24.16 5.83
CA SER A 192 -23.77 25.08 6.31
C SER A 192 -24.95 24.41 7.01
N LYS A 193 -25.19 23.12 6.75
CA LYS A 193 -26.28 22.33 7.36
C LYS A 193 -25.94 21.75 8.74
N LEU A 194 -24.72 21.99 9.24
CA LEU A 194 -24.25 21.53 10.54
C LEU A 194 -24.27 22.63 11.62
N LYS A 195 -24.93 23.76 11.34
CA LYS A 195 -25.25 24.78 12.36
C LYS A 195 -26.67 24.60 12.89
#